data_AF-A0ABD1W7S3-F1
#
_entry.id   AF-A0ABD1W7S3-F1
#
_cell.length_a   1.000
_cell.length_b   1.000
_cell.length_c   1.000
_cell.angle_alpha   90.00
_cell.angle_beta   90.00
_cell.angle_gamma   90.00
#
_symmetry.space_group_name_H-M   'P 1'
#
loop_
_entity.id
_entity.type
_entity.pdbx_description
1 polymer ?
#
loop_
_entity_poly.entity_id
_entity_poly.type
_entity_poly.pdbx_seq_one_letter_code
_entity_poly.pdbx_strand_id
1 'polypeptide(L)'
;MNIGYDRDTLLGRYGQSGYLLFVSMNIGYDRDTRLGIYGQSGYLLVVSMDTGYDQDTRLVSFGQSGYLLVVLMNIRYDRDTRLGRYGQSGYLLVVSMYTGYDRDTRLGIYGQSGYLLFVSMNIGYDRDTRLCIYGQSGYLLVVSMDTGYDRDTRLGRY
;
A
#
# COMPACT_ATOMS: atom_id res chain seq x y z
N MET A 1 1.77 19.00 3.35
CA MET A 1 1.07 19.46 4.56
C MET A 1 1.35 18.42 5.61
N ASN A 2 2.09 18.76 6.65
CA ASN A 2 2.43 17.88 7.76
C ASN A 2 1.45 18.22 8.88
N ILE A 3 0.48 17.34 9.11
CA ILE A 3 -0.52 17.46 10.18
C ILE A 3 0.10 16.77 11.39
N GLY A 4 0.28 17.52 12.47
CA GLY A 4 0.85 17.01 13.71
C GLY A 4 -0.25 16.73 14.71
N TYR A 5 -0.19 15.55 15.35
CA TYR A 5 -1.02 15.13 16.49
C TYR A 5 -2.50 15.49 16.37
N ASP A 6 -3.17 14.93 15.37
CA ASP A 6 -4.62 14.92 15.32
C ASP A 6 -5.14 13.69 16.07
N ARG A 7 -6.35 13.82 16.64
CA ARG A 7 -6.99 12.67 17.29
C ARG A 7 -7.32 11.63 16.23
N ASP A 8 -7.97 12.07 15.15
CA ASP A 8 -8.35 11.22 14.03
C ASP A 8 -8.04 11.98 12.73
N THR A 9 -7.28 11.36 11.81
CA THR A 9 -7.06 11.92 10.48
C THR A 9 -7.86 11.15 9.42
N LEU A 10 -8.65 11.88 8.64
CA LEU A 10 -9.36 11.36 7.49
C LEU A 10 -9.02 12.19 6.26
N LEU A 11 -8.26 11.62 5.32
CA LEU A 11 -7.90 12.31 4.08
C LEU A 11 -8.14 11.44 2.85
N GLY A 12 -8.66 12.10 1.82
CA GLY A 12 -8.83 11.53 0.48
C GLY A 12 -8.10 12.38 -0.55
N ARG A 13 -7.40 11.76 -1.50
CA ARG A 13 -6.86 12.43 -2.67
C ARG A 13 -7.31 11.73 -3.95
N TYR A 14 -7.74 12.54 -4.90
CA TYR A 14 -8.09 12.12 -6.26
C TYR A 14 -7.21 12.88 -7.26
N GLY A 15 -6.72 12.19 -8.28
CA GLY A 15 -6.02 12.81 -9.39
C GLY A 15 -6.14 12.03 -10.68
N GLN A 16 -6.10 12.76 -11.81
CA GLN A 16 -6.03 12.20 -13.15
C GLN A 16 -5.07 13.00 -14.01
N SER A 17 -4.27 12.32 -14.83
CA SER A 17 -3.35 12.95 -15.79
C SER A 17 -3.27 12.15 -17.08
N GLY A 18 -3.05 12.83 -18.20
CA GLY A 18 -2.76 12.17 -19.48
C GLY A 18 -1.36 11.57 -19.55
N TYR A 19 -0.42 12.03 -18.70
CA TYR A 19 0.99 11.66 -18.81
C TYR A 19 1.61 11.27 -17.48
N LEU A 20 1.80 12.20 -16.54
CA LEU A 20 2.39 11.93 -15.23
C LEU A 20 1.43 12.34 -14.12
N LEU A 21 1.26 11.48 -13.12
CA LEU A 21 0.55 11.79 -11.88
C LEU A 21 1.33 11.25 -10.68
N PHE A 22 1.54 12.12 -9.69
CA PHE A 22 2.14 11.77 -8.40
C PHE A 22 1.15 12.14 -7.30
N VAL A 23 0.74 11.16 -6.52
CA VAL A 23 -0.15 11.38 -5.36
C VAL A 23 0.50 10.82 -4.12
N SER A 24 0.87 11.69 -3.20
CA SER A 24 1.47 11.29 -1.92
C SER A 24 0.66 11.78 -0.72
N MET A 25 0.62 11.00 0.34
CA MET A 25 0.14 11.43 1.65
C MET A 25 1.17 11.03 2.72
N ASN A 26 1.43 11.93 3.66
CA ASN A 26 2.36 11.71 4.76
C ASN A 26 1.71 12.21 6.05
N ILE A 27 1.59 11.33 7.02
CA ILE A 27 1.03 11.60 8.35
C ILE A 27 2.05 11.20 9.41
N GLY A 28 2.24 12.08 10.40
CA GLY A 28 3.27 11.89 11.42
C GLY A 28 2.82 11.08 12.62
N TYR A 29 1.77 11.54 13.31
CA TYR A 29 1.32 10.96 14.57
C TYR A 29 -0.15 11.27 14.78
N ASP A 30 -1.01 10.26 14.82
CA ASP A 30 -2.42 10.38 15.16
C ASP A 30 -2.85 9.25 16.09
N ARG A 31 -4.11 9.26 16.56
CA ARG A 31 -4.67 8.05 17.18
C ARG A 31 -5.22 7.12 16.10
N ASP A 32 -6.05 7.67 15.23
CA ASP A 32 -6.74 6.93 14.19
C ASP A 32 -6.49 7.57 12.82
N THR A 33 -5.79 6.87 11.92
CA THR A 33 -5.52 7.34 10.56
C THR A 33 -6.38 6.61 9.54
N ARG A 34 -7.04 7.36 8.66
CA ARG A 34 -7.80 6.85 7.51
C ARG A 34 -7.43 7.62 6.25
N LEU A 35 -6.74 6.94 5.34
CA LEU A 35 -6.28 7.52 4.08
C LEU A 35 -6.87 6.80 2.88
N GLY A 36 -7.28 7.58 1.88
CA GLY A 36 -7.72 7.11 0.58
C GLY A 36 -7.00 7.81 -0.56
N ILE A 37 -6.36 7.07 -1.46
CA ILE A 37 -5.85 7.62 -2.73
C ILE A 37 -6.55 6.97 -3.91
N TYR A 38 -7.00 7.78 -4.85
CA TYR A 38 -7.41 7.37 -6.19
C TYR A 38 -6.60 8.12 -7.24
N GLY A 39 -5.93 7.40 -8.12
CA GLY A 39 -5.11 7.99 -9.18
C GLY A 39 -5.28 7.30 -10.52
N GLN A 40 -5.29 8.08 -11.60
CA GLN A 40 -5.23 7.55 -12.97
C GLN A 40 -4.21 8.32 -13.82
N SER A 41 -3.44 7.59 -14.61
CA SER A 41 -2.49 8.19 -15.55
C SER A 41 -2.44 7.47 -16.90
N GLY A 42 -2.22 8.22 -17.98
CA GLY A 42 -1.99 7.62 -19.30
C GLY A 42 -0.62 6.94 -19.43
N TYR A 43 0.41 7.42 -18.72
CA TYR A 43 1.77 6.87 -18.82
C TYR A 43 2.35 6.46 -17.47
N LEU A 44 2.52 7.37 -16.51
CA LEU A 44 3.07 7.05 -15.19
C LEU A 44 2.15 7.55 -14.08
N LEU A 45 1.84 6.63 -13.16
CA LEU A 45 1.23 6.95 -11.88
C LEU A 45 2.14 6.48 -10.75
N VAL A 46 2.45 7.39 -9.83
CA VAL A 46 3.12 7.09 -8.56
C VAL A 46 2.19 7.44 -7.41
N VAL A 47 1.93 6.46 -6.54
CA VAL A 47 1.16 6.64 -5.30
C VAL A 47 2.06 6.35 -4.11
N SER A 48 2.10 7.24 -3.13
CA SER A 48 2.88 7.02 -1.90
C SER A 48 2.02 7.32 -0.67
N MET A 49 2.03 6.44 0.31
CA MET A 49 1.48 6.72 1.63
C MET A 49 2.51 6.40 2.69
N ASP A 50 2.84 7.39 3.51
CA ASP A 50 3.71 7.24 4.66
C ASP A 50 2.93 7.60 5.93
N THR A 51 2.85 6.69 6.89
CA THR A 51 2.31 6.96 8.23
C THR A 51 3.40 6.72 9.27
N GLY A 52 3.38 7.53 10.32
CA GLY A 52 4.33 7.45 11.41
C GLY A 52 3.82 6.55 12.52
N TYR A 53 3.33 7.15 13.60
CA TYR A 53 2.88 6.43 14.79
C TYR A 53 1.39 6.64 15.03
N ASP A 54 0.57 5.62 14.77
CA ASP A 54 -0.84 5.65 15.09
C ASP A 54 -1.23 4.49 16.04
N GLN A 55 -2.46 4.50 16.56
CA GLN A 55 -3.04 3.31 17.19
C GLN A 55 -3.65 2.44 16.11
N ASP A 56 -4.50 3.05 15.28
CA ASP A 56 -5.26 2.37 14.24
C ASP A 56 -5.03 3.04 12.88
N THR A 57 -4.49 2.31 11.92
CA THR A 57 -4.27 2.80 10.55
C THR A 57 -5.13 2.04 9.55
N ARG A 58 -5.84 2.80 8.70
CA ARG A 58 -6.59 2.26 7.55
C ARG A 58 -6.20 2.97 6.28
N LEU A 59 -5.51 2.26 5.39
CA LEU A 59 -5.07 2.80 4.11
C LEU A 59 -5.79 2.10 2.96
N VAL A 60 -6.32 2.88 2.02
CA VAL A 60 -6.85 2.38 0.76
C VAL A 60 -6.23 3.12 -0.41
N SER A 61 -5.73 2.38 -1.39
CA SER A 61 -5.27 2.96 -2.66
C SER A 61 -5.87 2.26 -3.86
N PHE A 62 -6.32 3.06 -4.83
CA PHE A 62 -6.64 2.63 -6.18
C PHE A 62 -5.76 3.38 -7.17
N GLY A 63 -5.08 2.65 -8.05
CA GLY A 63 -4.25 3.23 -9.09
C GLY A 63 -4.44 2.53 -10.42
N GLN A 64 -4.52 3.31 -11.50
CA GLN A 64 -4.49 2.79 -12.87
C GLN A 64 -3.49 3.57 -13.72
N SER A 65 -2.70 2.85 -14.51
CA SER A 65 -1.80 3.46 -15.49
C SER A 65 -1.83 2.74 -16.83
N GLY A 66 -1.70 3.50 -17.92
CA GLY A 66 -1.53 2.92 -19.25
C GLY A 66 -0.19 2.19 -19.44
N TYR A 67 0.88 2.61 -18.73
CA TYR A 67 2.21 2.03 -18.89
C TYR A 67 2.85 1.59 -17.58
N LEU A 68 3.05 2.52 -16.63
CA LEU A 68 3.72 2.24 -15.35
C LEU A 68 2.89 2.72 -14.17
N LEU A 69 2.64 1.82 -13.22
CA LEU A 69 2.09 2.14 -11.92
C LEU A 69 3.08 1.71 -10.82
N VAL A 70 3.53 2.66 -10.02
CA VAL A 70 4.32 2.43 -8.81
C VAL A 70 3.50 2.87 -7.62
N VAL A 71 3.38 2.01 -6.63
CA VAL A 71 2.75 2.41 -5.36
C VAL A 71 3.58 1.88 -4.21
N LEU A 72 3.88 2.78 -3.30
CA LEU A 72 4.72 2.60 -2.14
C LEU A 72 3.90 2.90 -0.89
N MET A 73 3.99 2.03 0.11
CA MET A 73 3.37 2.29 1.41
C MET A 73 4.36 1.98 2.53
N ASN A 74 4.51 2.92 3.46
CA ASN A 74 5.39 2.78 4.61
C ASN A 74 4.62 3.13 5.88
N ILE A 75 4.58 2.20 6.81
CA ILE A 75 3.91 2.31 8.10
C ILE A 75 4.97 2.00 9.15
N ARG A 76 5.26 2.95 10.06
CA ARG A 76 6.37 2.75 11.00
C ARG A 76 5.94 2.04 12.26
N TYR A 77 4.85 2.47 12.89
CA TYR A 77 4.41 1.92 14.16
C TYR A 77 2.90 2.06 14.30
N ASP A 78 2.20 0.94 14.37
CA ASP A 78 0.78 0.92 14.69
C ASP A 78 0.45 -0.16 15.72
N ARG A 79 -0.75 -0.12 16.30
CA ARG A 79 -1.29 -1.33 16.93
C ARG A 79 -1.99 -2.16 15.88
N ASP A 80 -2.91 -1.54 15.17
CA ASP A 80 -3.79 -2.23 14.23
C ASP A 80 -3.68 -1.59 12.84
N THR A 81 -3.10 -2.34 11.90
CA THR A 81 -2.94 -1.92 10.51
C THR A 81 -3.94 -2.64 9.61
N ARG A 82 -4.70 -1.88 8.82
CA ARG A 82 -5.53 -2.43 7.73
C ARG A 82 -5.24 -1.73 6.42
N LEU A 83 -4.86 -2.51 5.42
CA LEU A 83 -4.48 -1.99 4.12
C LEU A 83 -5.22 -2.72 3.01
N GLY A 84 -5.82 -1.94 2.11
CA GLY A 84 -6.44 -2.43 0.90
C GLY A 84 -5.86 -1.73 -0.32
N ARG A 85 -5.38 -2.50 -1.29
CA ARG A 85 -4.82 -1.96 -2.52
C ARG A 85 -5.38 -2.61 -3.75
N TYR A 86 -5.66 -1.77 -4.74
CA TYR A 86 -6.03 -2.16 -6.09
C TYR A 86 -5.16 -1.40 -7.08
N GLY A 87 -4.47 -2.12 -7.97
CA GLY A 87 -3.58 -1.53 -8.97
C GLY A 87 -3.70 -2.21 -10.32
N GLN A 88 -3.76 -1.43 -11.39
CA GLN A 88 -3.75 -1.93 -12.76
C GLN A 88 -2.75 -1.17 -13.62
N SER A 89 -2.00 -1.89 -14.45
CA SER A 89 -1.07 -1.29 -15.41
C SER A 89 -1.09 -2.00 -16.75
N GLY A 90 -0.93 -1.26 -17.84
CA GLY A 90 -0.79 -1.85 -19.18
C GLY A 90 0.54 -2.56 -19.40
N TYR A 91 1.62 -2.17 -18.72
CA TYR A 91 2.94 -2.77 -18.89
C TYR A 91 3.59 -3.22 -17.58
N LEU A 92 3.80 -2.31 -16.63
CA LEU A 92 4.49 -2.64 -15.37
C LEU A 92 3.71 -2.11 -14.17
N LEU A 93 3.48 -3.00 -13.21
CA LEU A 93 2.94 -2.68 -11.89
C LEU A 93 3.97 -3.05 -10.82
N VAL A 94 4.38 -2.07 -10.02
CA VAL A 94 5.25 -2.26 -8.86
C VAL A 94 4.47 -1.95 -7.59
N VAL A 95 4.52 -2.90 -6.67
CA VAL A 95 3.91 -2.84 -5.35
C VAL A 95 5.01 -3.05 -4.33
N SER A 96 5.27 -2.03 -3.51
CA SER A 96 6.16 -2.19 -2.36
C SER A 96 5.46 -1.70 -1.10
N MET A 97 5.61 -2.48 -0.04
CA MET A 97 5.03 -2.18 1.25
C MET A 97 6.04 -2.47 2.36
N TYR A 98 6.11 -1.56 3.33
CA TYR A 98 6.87 -1.72 4.55
C TYR A 98 5.97 -1.47 5.76
N THR A 99 5.97 -2.40 6.72
CA THR A 99 5.46 -2.19 8.08
C THR A 99 6.59 -2.36 9.08
N GLY A 100 6.71 -1.44 10.03
CA GLY A 100 7.74 -1.45 11.05
C GLY A 100 7.35 -2.32 12.24
N TYR A 101 6.59 -1.75 13.17
CA TYR A 101 6.16 -2.42 14.42
C TYR A 101 4.66 -2.35 14.59
N ASP A 102 3.99 -3.45 14.29
CA ASP A 102 2.55 -3.60 14.42
C ASP A 102 2.22 -4.68 15.45
N ARG A 103 0.98 -4.69 15.98
CA ARG A 103 0.48 -5.85 16.74
C ARG A 103 -0.34 -6.76 15.85
N ASP A 104 -1.23 -6.16 15.07
CA ASP A 104 -2.15 -6.86 14.19
C ASP A 104 -2.15 -6.19 12.82
N THR A 105 -1.69 -6.90 11.80
CA THR A 105 -1.67 -6.40 10.42
C THR A 105 -2.59 -7.19 9.52
N ARG A 106 -3.43 -6.48 8.74
CA ARG A 106 -4.30 -7.07 7.71
C ARG A 106 -4.09 -6.40 6.37
N LEU A 107 -3.62 -7.18 5.40
CA LEU A 107 -3.20 -6.67 4.10
C LEU A 107 -3.97 -7.37 2.99
N GLY A 108 -4.53 -6.57 2.08
CA GLY A 108 -5.13 -7.03 0.84
C GLY A 108 -4.49 -6.30 -0.34
N ILE A 109 -3.80 -7.03 -1.22
CA ILE A 109 -3.19 -6.48 -2.43
C ILE A 109 -3.80 -7.17 -3.65
N TYR A 110 -4.41 -6.38 -4.52
CA TYR A 110 -4.94 -6.80 -5.81
C TYR A 110 -4.20 -6.04 -6.91
N GLY A 111 -3.42 -6.76 -7.72
CA GLY A 111 -2.59 -6.20 -8.77
C GLY A 111 -2.78 -6.91 -10.10
N GLN A 112 -2.96 -6.15 -11.17
CA GLN A 112 -2.94 -6.71 -12.54
C GLN A 112 -2.01 -5.90 -13.43
N SER A 113 -1.27 -6.61 -14.29
CA SER A 113 -0.40 -5.98 -15.27
C SER A 113 -0.49 -6.68 -16.62
N GLY A 114 -0.42 -5.93 -17.71
CA GLY A 114 -0.35 -6.52 -19.05
C GLY A 114 0.94 -7.30 -19.29
N TYR A 115 2.04 -6.97 -18.60
CA TYR A 115 3.33 -7.63 -18.82
C TYR A 115 4.01 -8.07 -17.51
N LEU A 116 4.40 -7.11 -16.64
CA LEU A 116 5.16 -7.38 -15.42
C LEU A 116 4.41 -6.93 -14.17
N LEU A 117 4.37 -7.80 -13.15
CA LEU A 117 3.88 -7.47 -11.82
C LEU A 117 4.94 -7.84 -10.78
N PHE A 118 5.37 -6.84 -10.01
CA PHE A 118 6.23 -7.02 -8.85
C PHE A 118 5.49 -6.63 -7.57
N VAL A 119 5.45 -7.54 -6.61
CA VAL A 119 4.91 -7.34 -5.27
C VAL A 119 6.02 -7.67 -4.28
N SER A 120 6.37 -6.69 -3.45
CA SER A 120 7.32 -6.85 -2.36
C SER A 120 6.70 -6.33 -1.07
N MET A 121 6.78 -7.12 -0.01
CA MET A 121 6.41 -6.68 1.33
C MET A 121 7.53 -6.98 2.30
N ASN A 122 7.78 -6.03 3.19
CA ASN A 122 8.66 -6.20 4.32
C ASN A 122 7.88 -5.86 5.58
N ILE A 123 7.73 -6.85 6.45
CA ILE A 123 7.01 -6.76 7.71
C ILE A 123 8.03 -6.92 8.82
N GLY A 124 8.26 -5.88 9.61
CA GLY A 124 9.29 -5.85 10.65
C GLY A 124 8.95 -6.73 11.84
N TYR A 125 8.25 -6.16 12.82
CA TYR A 125 7.78 -6.86 14.01
C TYR A 125 6.26 -6.84 14.02
N ASP A 126 5.67 -8.03 14.08
CA ASP A 126 4.22 -8.20 14.19
C ASP A 126 3.89 -9.29 15.20
N ARG A 127 2.69 -9.29 15.78
CA ARG A 127 2.20 -10.47 16.49
C ARG A 127 1.36 -11.32 15.56
N ASP A 128 0.45 -10.68 14.83
CA ASP A 128 -0.55 -11.36 14.02
C ASP A 128 -0.64 -10.71 12.63
N THR A 129 -0.04 -11.35 11.62
CA THR A 129 -0.17 -10.92 10.23
C THR A 129 -1.23 -11.74 9.49
N ARG A 130 -2.16 -11.06 8.80
CA ARG A 130 -3.04 -11.67 7.79
C ARG A 130 -2.83 -11.01 6.45
N LEU A 131 -2.52 -11.81 5.45
CA LEU A 131 -2.17 -11.32 4.13
C LEU A 131 -3.00 -12.02 3.07
N CYS A 132 -3.52 -11.25 2.11
CA CYS A 132 -4.13 -11.74 0.89
C CYS A 132 -3.52 -10.99 -0.29
N ILE A 133 -2.97 -11.74 -1.23
CA ILE A 133 -2.38 -11.18 -2.45
C ILE A 133 -3.00 -11.90 -3.63
N TYR A 134 -3.57 -11.10 -4.52
CA TYR A 134 -4.02 -11.55 -5.82
C TYR A 134 -3.26 -10.76 -6.89
N GLY A 135 -2.42 -11.46 -7.64
CA GLY A 135 -1.58 -10.88 -8.68
C GLY A 135 -1.79 -11.59 -10.00
N GLN A 136 -1.98 -10.84 -11.08
CA GLN A 136 -1.96 -11.38 -12.44
C GLN A 136 -1.05 -10.58 -13.35
N SER A 137 -0.30 -11.27 -14.19
CA SER A 137 0.48 -10.66 -15.24
C SER A 137 0.50 -11.50 -16.51
N GLY A 138 0.67 -10.83 -17.65
CA GLY A 138 0.75 -11.50 -18.95
C GLY A 138 2.07 -12.24 -19.19
N TYR A 139 3.15 -11.87 -18.48
CA TYR A 139 4.47 -12.46 -18.67
C TYR A 139 5.13 -12.93 -17.36
N LEU A 140 5.35 -12.02 -16.41
CA LEU A 140 6.06 -12.36 -15.16
C LEU A 140 5.38 -11.77 -13.94
N LEU A 141 5.13 -12.61 -12.96
CA LEU A 141 4.66 -12.25 -11.62
C LEU A 141 5.78 -12.59 -10.63
N VAL A 142 6.25 -11.58 -9.91
CA VAL A 142 7.19 -11.76 -8.80
C VAL A 142 6.51 -11.30 -7.53
N VAL A 143 6.48 -12.20 -6.53
CA VAL A 143 6.01 -11.90 -5.18
C VAL A 143 7.13 -12.24 -4.22
N SER A 144 7.59 -11.24 -3.47
CA SER A 144 8.54 -11.40 -2.38
C SER A 144 7.95 -10.90 -1.07
N MET A 145 8.27 -11.61 0.00
CA MET A 145 7.83 -11.28 1.34
C MET A 145 8.95 -11.59 2.30
N ASP A 146 9.37 -10.55 3.04
CA ASP A 146 10.29 -10.68 4.15
C ASP A 146 9.54 -10.35 5.42
N THR A 147 9.52 -11.28 6.36
CA THR A 147 8.99 -11.08 7.71
C THR A 147 10.14 -11.15 8.69
N GLY A 148 10.27 -10.15 9.56
CA GLY A 148 11.22 -10.16 10.67
C GLY A 148 10.72 -11.09 11.77
N TYR A 149 10.25 -10.51 12.87
CA TYR A 149 9.69 -11.28 13.98
C TYR A 149 8.17 -11.22 13.92
N ASP A 150 7.56 -12.31 13.49
CA ASP A 150 6.12 -12.51 13.53
C ASP A 150 5.81 -13.73 14.39
N ARG A 151 4.78 -13.67 15.25
CA ARG A 151 4.34 -14.85 15.98
C ARG A 151 3.41 -15.71 15.14
N ASP A 152 2.52 -15.09 14.35
CA ASP A 152 1.47 -15.79 13.61
C ASP A 152 1.18 -15.12 12.25
N THR A 153 1.80 -15.63 11.18
CA THR A 153 1.50 -15.21 9.80
C THR A 153 0.46 -16.13 9.16
N ARG A 154 -0.62 -15.57 8.60
CA ARG A 154 -1.63 -16.30 7.80
C ARG A 154 -1.71 -15.75 6.38
N LEU A 155 -1.44 -16.62 5.42
CA LEU A 155 -1.55 -16.32 3.99
C LEU A 155 -2.91 -16.83 3.45
N GLY A 156 -3.76 -15.92 2.99
CA GLY A 156 -4.95 -16.22 2.21
C GLY A 156 -4.58 -16.49 0.75
N ARG A 157 -4.98 -17.66 0.23
CA ARG A 157 -4.73 -18.08 -1.16
C ARG A 157 -5.95 -17.83 -2.04
N TYR A 158 -5.80 -17.06 -3.13
CA TYR A 158 -6.72 -17.03 -4.28
C TYR A 158 -5.95 -16.73 -5.56
#